data_AF-A0A528FP40-F1
#
_entry.id   AF-A0A528FP40-F1
#
_cell.length_a   1.000
_cell.length_b   1.000
_cell.length_c   1.000
_cell.angle_alpha   90.00
_cell.angle_beta   90.00
_cell.angle_gamma   90.00
#
_symmetry.space_group_name_H-M   'P 1'
#
loop_
_entity.id
_entity.type
_entity.pdbx_description
1 polymer ?
#
loop_
_entity_poly.entity_id
_entity_poly.type
_entity_poly.pdbx_seq_one_letter_code
_entity_poly.pdbx_strand_id
1 'polypeptide(L)'
;CFPWTLAVQAGTHVCLRWVRPKPIYDAIADHGVTHLCGAPVVMSVLINASDEDKRQFPQTVTFNTAAAPPPEAVLSGMADAGFA
;
A
#
# COMPACT_ATOMS: atom_id res chain seq x y z
N CYS A 1 8.29 -3.79 4.85
CA CYS A 1 8.55 -4.85 5.86
C CYS A 1 7.24 -5.57 6.20
N PHE A 2 7.29 -6.73 6.88
CA PHE A 2 6.07 -7.40 7.34
C PHE A 2 5.54 -6.75 8.63
N PRO A 3 4.22 -6.84 8.93
CA PRO A 3 3.62 -6.15 10.08
C PRO A 3 4.29 -6.45 11.42
N TRP A 4 4.77 -7.68 11.65
CA TRP A 4 5.45 -8.05 12.89
C TRP A 4 6.75 -7.25 13.14
N THR A 5 7.42 -6.78 12.09
CA THR A 5 8.64 -5.98 12.20
C THR A 5 8.35 -4.60 12.78
N LEU A 6 7.15 -4.06 12.57
CA LEU A 6 6.76 -2.73 13.07
C LEU A 6 6.79 -2.69 14.60
N ALA A 7 6.32 -3.74 15.28
CA ALA A 7 6.35 -3.81 16.74
C ALA A 7 7.79 -3.74 17.30
N VAL A 8 8.75 -4.41 16.65
CA VAL A 8 10.16 -4.40 17.06
C VAL A 8 10.80 -3.04 16.84
N GLN A 9 10.41 -2.34 15.78
CA GLN A 9 10.93 -1.01 15.42
C GLN A 9 10.16 0.14 16.11
N ALA A 10 9.25 -0.16 17.05
CA ALA A 10 8.34 0.80 17.66
C ALA A 10 7.55 1.65 16.64
N GLY A 11 7.18 1.02 15.51
CA GLY A 11 6.39 1.64 14.45
C GLY A 11 4.88 1.68 14.75
N THR A 12 4.16 2.47 13.96
CA THR A 12 2.71 2.64 14.09
C THR A 12 1.96 1.71 13.16
N HIS A 13 1.00 0.96 13.69
CA HIS A 13 0.05 0.21 12.88
C HIS A 13 -1.16 1.08 12.53
N VAL A 14 -1.40 1.28 11.23
CA VAL A 14 -2.62 1.89 10.72
C VAL A 14 -3.52 0.78 10.20
N CYS A 15 -4.61 0.50 10.91
CA CYS A 15 -5.48 -0.64 10.61
C CYS A 15 -6.80 -0.19 9.97
N LEU A 16 -7.07 -0.66 8.75
CA LEU A 16 -8.33 -0.44 8.06
C LEU A 16 -9.19 -1.71 8.16
N ARG A 17 -10.50 -1.53 8.35
CA ARG A 17 -11.44 -2.65 8.42
C ARG A 17 -11.69 -3.30 7.06
N TRP A 18 -11.58 -2.54 5.98
CA TRP A 18 -11.91 -2.98 4.63
C TRP A 18 -10.80 -2.59 3.65
N VAL A 19 -10.51 -3.48 2.70
CA VAL A 19 -9.64 -3.17 1.56
C VAL A 19 -10.44 -2.40 0.53
N ARG A 20 -10.33 -1.07 0.56
CA ARG A 20 -11.00 -0.14 -0.38
C ARG A 20 -10.01 0.97 -0.75
N PRO A 21 -9.99 1.43 -2.02
CA PRO A 21 -8.97 2.34 -2.52
C PRO A 21 -8.94 3.66 -1.74
N LYS A 22 -10.06 4.38 -1.65
CA LYS A 22 -10.15 5.66 -0.94
C LYS A 22 -9.64 5.61 0.50
N PRO A 23 -10.13 4.73 1.40
CA PRO A 23 -9.62 4.63 2.75
C PRO A 23 -8.11 4.32 2.84
N ILE A 24 -7.55 3.59 1.88
CA ILE A 24 -6.11 3.30 1.84
C ILE A 24 -5.34 4.56 1.48
N TYR A 25 -5.72 5.27 0.41
CA TYR A 25 -5.09 6.53 0.01
C TYR A 25 -5.21 7.62 1.09
N ASP A 26 -6.38 7.74 1.72
CA ASP A 26 -6.60 8.65 2.83
C ASP A 26 -5.67 8.30 4.00
N ALA A 27 -5.61 7.04 4.41
CA ALA A 27 -4.72 6.61 5.49
C ALA A 27 -3.23 6.84 5.18
N ILE A 28 -2.80 6.63 3.93
CA ILE A 28 -1.42 6.89 3.52
C ILE A 28 -1.08 8.37 3.67
N ALA A 29 -1.94 9.24 3.15
CA ALA A 29 -1.71 10.68 3.17
C ALA A 29 -1.82 11.26 4.59
N ASP A 30 -2.82 10.85 5.36
CA ASP A 30 -3.14 11.46 6.66
C ASP A 30 -2.21 10.97 7.78
N HIS A 31 -1.71 9.73 7.69
CA HIS A 31 -0.84 9.13 8.70
C HIS A 31 0.62 8.97 8.25
N GLY A 32 0.96 9.39 7.04
CA GLY A 32 2.32 9.27 6.51
C GLY A 32 2.80 7.83 6.42
N VAL A 33 1.93 6.89 6.01
CA VAL A 33 2.28 5.47 5.90
C VAL A 33 3.45 5.33 4.92
N THR A 34 4.47 4.58 5.32
CA THR A 34 5.69 4.32 4.52
C THR A 34 5.80 2.87 4.07
N HIS A 35 5.09 1.95 4.72
CA HIS A 35 5.15 0.52 4.45
C HIS A 35 3.75 -0.07 4.41
N LEU A 36 3.47 -0.85 3.38
CA LEU A 36 2.23 -1.61 3.24
C LEU A 36 2.57 -3.08 3.02
N CYS A 37 1.77 -3.97 3.59
CA CYS A 37 1.91 -5.41 3.37
C CYS A 37 0.54 -6.02 3.06
N GLY A 38 0.47 -6.83 2.01
CA GLY A 38 -0.79 -7.40 1.57
C GLY A 38 -0.64 -8.44 0.47
N ALA A 39 -1.77 -8.99 0.03
CA ALA A 39 -1.82 -9.90 -1.11
C ALA A 39 -1.81 -9.11 -2.44
N PRO A 40 -1.41 -9.72 -3.57
CA PRO A 40 -1.41 -9.06 -4.89
C PRO A 40 -2.74 -8.40 -5.27
N VAL A 41 -3.88 -8.93 -4.80
CA VAL A 41 -5.20 -8.31 -5.03
C VAL A 41 -5.31 -6.89 -4.47
N VAL A 42 -4.61 -6.57 -3.38
CA VAL A 42 -4.58 -5.22 -2.80
C VAL A 42 -3.82 -4.27 -3.74
N MET A 43 -2.74 -4.73 -4.36
CA MET A 43 -2.02 -3.96 -5.38
C MET A 43 -2.95 -3.64 -6.56
N SER A 44 -3.69 -4.64 -7.05
CA SER A 44 -4.67 -4.42 -8.11
C SER A 44 -5.76 -3.42 -7.72
N VAL A 45 -6.20 -3.40 -6.47
CA VAL A 45 -7.16 -2.40 -5.96
C VAL A 45 -6.59 -0.99 -6.01
N LEU A 46 -5.30 -0.81 -5.70
CA LEU A 46 -4.63 0.48 -5.75
C LEU A 46 -4.40 0.97 -7.18
N ILE A 47 -3.88 0.09 -8.06
CA ILE A 47 -3.62 0.41 -9.47
C ILE A 47 -4.91 0.84 -10.19
N ASN A 48 -6.01 0.14 -9.92
CA ASN A 48 -7.30 0.39 -10.56
C ASN A 48 -8.18 1.42 -9.82
N ALA A 49 -7.63 2.13 -8.82
CA ALA A 49 -8.38 3.19 -8.14
C ALA A 49 -8.74 4.31 -9.14
N SER A 50 -9.95 4.86 -8.99
CA SER A 50 -10.32 6.07 -9.74
C SER A 50 -9.46 7.26 -9.28
N ASP A 51 -9.32 8.27 -10.12
CA ASP A 51 -8.53 9.44 -9.76
C ASP A 51 -9.15 10.26 -8.62
N GLU A 52 -10.46 10.14 -8.40
CA GLU A 52 -11.17 10.73 -7.25
C GLU A 52 -10.79 10.08 -5.91
N ASP A 53 -10.42 8.79 -5.93
CA ASP A 53 -10.01 8.05 -4.74
C ASP A 53 -8.52 8.20 -4.44
N LYS A 54 -7.71 8.57 -5.45
CA LYS A 54 -6.27 8.76 -5.30
C LYS A 54 -5.97 10.07 -4.58
N ARG A 55 -4.92 10.05 -3.76
CA ARG A 55 -4.36 11.25 -3.12
C ARG A 55 -2.86 11.30 -3.33
N GLN A 56 -2.34 12.51 -3.47
CA GLN A 56 -0.90 12.75 -3.47
C GLN A 56 -0.37 12.76 -2.05
N PHE A 57 0.86 12.26 -1.89
CA PHE A 57 1.59 12.26 -0.63
C PHE A 57 3.10 12.33 -0.95
N PRO A 58 3.91 13.01 -0.11
CA PRO A 58 5.31 13.31 -0.45
C PRO A 58 6.27 12.13 -0.27
N GLN A 59 5.88 11.11 0.49
CA GLN A 59 6.72 9.95 0.79
C GLN A 59 6.54 8.80 -0.21
N THR A 60 7.57 7.97 -0.38
CA THR A 60 7.45 6.68 -1.07
C THR A 60 6.86 5.63 -0.14
N VAL A 61 5.93 4.83 -0.66
CA VAL A 61 5.34 3.69 0.07
C VAL A 61 5.91 2.40 -0.47
N THR A 62 6.59 1.63 0.39
CA THR A 62 7.09 0.30 0.03
C THR A 62 6.00 -0.75 0.23
N PHE A 63 5.68 -1.52 -0.80
CA PHE A 63 4.71 -2.60 -0.73
C PHE A 63 5.40 -3.97 -0.68
N ASN A 64 5.20 -4.70 0.42
CA ASN A 64 5.64 -6.09 0.54
C ASN A 64 4.48 -7.05 0.30
N THR A 65 4.60 -7.88 -0.75
CA THR A 65 3.65 -8.98 -0.99
C THR A 65 3.98 -10.18 -0.10
N ALA A 66 2.96 -10.69 0.60
CA ALA A 66 3.07 -11.95 1.33
C ALA A 66 2.58 -13.14 0.47
N ALA A 67 3.17 -14.31 0.70
CA ALA A 67 2.78 -15.63 0.18
C ALA A 67 2.98 -15.89 -1.32
N ALA A 68 2.34 -15.14 -2.22
CA ALA A 68 2.42 -15.40 -3.66
C ALA A 68 3.21 -14.31 -4.39
N PRO A 69 4.11 -14.67 -5.33
CA PRO A 69 4.79 -13.68 -6.15
C PRO A 69 3.74 -12.93 -7.00
N PRO A 70 3.74 -11.59 -6.99
CA PRO A 70 2.86 -10.83 -7.87
C PRO A 70 3.26 -11.04 -9.35
N PRO A 71 2.30 -11.08 -10.28
CA PRO A 71 2.59 -11.08 -11.72
C PRO A 71 3.38 -9.82 -12.12
N GLU A 72 4.25 -9.93 -13.12
CA GLU A 72 5.10 -8.82 -13.58
C GLU A 72 4.30 -7.56 -13.96
N ALA A 73 3.16 -7.72 -14.63
CA ALA A 73 2.27 -6.62 -14.98
C ALA A 73 1.76 -5.83 -13.74
N VAL A 74 1.55 -6.52 -12.61
CA VAL A 74 1.14 -5.87 -11.36
C VAL A 74 2.31 -5.09 -10.75
N LEU A 75 3.54 -5.62 -10.82
CA LEU A 75 4.72 -4.92 -10.34
C LEU A 75 5.00 -3.64 -11.14
N SER A 76 4.92 -3.70 -12.47
CA SER A 76 5.05 -2.51 -13.32
C SER A 76 4.00 -1.45 -12.99
N GLY A 77 2.74 -1.87 -12.85
CA GLY A 77 1.67 -0.93 -12.49
C GLY A 77 1.84 -0.28 -11.11
N MET A 78 2.43 -0.98 -10.14
CA MET A 78 2.77 -0.41 -8.83
C MET A 78 3.87 0.65 -8.94
N ALA A 79 4.90 0.38 -9.74
CA ALA A 79 5.98 1.33 -9.99
C ALA A 79 5.46 2.61 -10.67
N ASP A 80 4.61 2.46 -11.69
CA ASP A 80 3.97 3.59 -12.37
C ASP A 80 3.05 4.39 -11.43
N ALA A 81 2.45 3.72 -10.44
CA ALA A 81 1.63 4.34 -9.40
C ALA A 81 2.46 4.97 -8.26
N GLY A 82 3.80 4.96 -8.34
CA GLY A 82 4.70 5.59 -7.37
C GLY A 82 4.99 4.76 -6.11
N PHE A 83 4.65 3.46 -6.13
CA PHE A 83 4.98 2.51 -5.07
C PHE A 83 6.29 1.78 -5.39
N ALA A 84 7.03 1.41 -4.33
CA ALA A 84 8.31 0.69 -4.42
C ALA A 84 8.25 -0.72 -3.83
#